data_AF-B1VAT3-F1
#
_entry.id   AF-B1VAT3-F1
#
_cell.length_a   1.000
_cell.length_b   1.000
_cell.length_c   1.000
_cell.angle_alpha   90.00
_cell.angle_beta   90.00
_cell.angle_gamma   90.00
#
_symmetry.space_group_name_H-M   'P 1'
#
loop_
_entity.id
_entity.type
_entity.pdbx_description
1 polymer ?
#
loop_
_entity_poly.entity_id
_entity_poly.type
_entity_poly.pdbx_seq_one_letter_code
_entity_poly.pdbx_strand_id
1 'polypeptide(L)'
;MAWHYTNKNMPSCSFWQRSYESILCLWNNEKPKINIDQIREPYTSNFLKYDGKKRNGTLGRFGNSETLYRVNEKGVLPRDIIKVPALAGGAGFKERFFLCKTCDCKIFRSKELKNHQSPHQTIIHPTQKPQMLTNKLIDSAIMENQKGNVLIPFAGSGSECLVAKKKNLNYIGIEINPDYVMLINEALKKI
;
A
#
# COMPACT_ATOMS: atom_id res chain seq x y z
N MET A 1 -2.94 1.80 -13.11
CA MET A 1 -3.09 2.50 -11.81
C MET A 1 -1.81 3.28 -11.53
N ALA A 2 -1.85 4.24 -10.61
CA ALA A 2 -0.66 4.98 -10.17
C ALA A 2 -0.65 5.12 -8.64
N TRP A 3 0.51 4.93 -8.03
CA TRP A 3 0.75 5.25 -6.62
C TRP A 3 1.37 6.63 -6.52
N HIS A 4 0.59 7.61 -6.05
CA HIS A 4 1.05 8.97 -5.77
C HIS A 4 1.60 9.10 -4.36
N TYR A 5 2.84 9.57 -4.25
CA TYR A 5 3.49 9.90 -2.98
C TYR A 5 2.89 11.19 -2.40
N THR A 6 2.31 11.09 -1.20
CA THR A 6 1.76 12.26 -0.52
C THR A 6 2.80 13.08 0.25
N ASN A 7 4.02 12.56 0.38
CA ASN A 7 5.16 13.22 1.01
C ASN A 7 6.29 13.51 0.01
N LYS A 8 7.16 14.47 0.35
CA LYS A 8 8.38 14.74 -0.41
C LYS A 8 9.34 13.55 -0.28
N ASN A 9 9.66 12.93 -1.40
CA ASN A 9 10.48 11.72 -1.50
C ASN A 9 11.86 11.95 -2.15
N MET A 10 12.05 13.06 -2.87
CA MET A 10 13.34 13.45 -3.45
C MET A 10 13.88 14.72 -2.77
N PRO A 11 15.16 14.75 -2.37
CA PRO A 11 15.75 15.90 -1.68
C PRO A 11 15.85 17.13 -2.59
N SER A 12 16.27 16.93 -3.84
CA SER A 12 16.44 17.98 -4.86
C SER A 12 15.91 17.52 -6.23
N CYS A 13 15.48 18.47 -7.05
CA CYS A 13 15.11 18.27 -8.44
C CYS A 13 15.29 19.59 -9.19
N SER A 14 15.86 19.56 -10.40
CA SER A 14 16.01 20.73 -11.28
C SER A 14 14.81 20.94 -12.21
N PHE A 15 13.77 20.11 -12.11
CA PHE A 15 12.56 20.14 -12.95
C PHE A 15 11.33 19.58 -12.20
N TRP A 16 10.29 19.12 -12.91
CA TRP A 16 9.13 18.45 -12.29
C TRP A 16 9.56 17.22 -11.49
N GLN A 17 9.30 17.26 -10.18
CA GLN A 17 9.60 16.15 -9.29
C GLN A 17 8.70 14.95 -9.58
N ARG A 18 9.30 13.75 -9.65
CA ARG A 18 8.55 12.50 -9.73
C ARG A 18 7.71 12.31 -8.46
N SER A 19 6.38 12.36 -8.64
CA SER A 19 5.41 12.28 -7.54
C SER A 19 4.67 10.94 -7.49
N TYR A 20 4.98 10.00 -8.38
CA TYR A 20 4.30 8.71 -8.42
C TYR A 20 5.15 7.56 -9.00
N GLU A 21 4.69 6.35 -8.71
CA GLU A 21 5.09 5.08 -9.35
C GLU A 21 3.90 4.49 -10.13
N SER A 22 4.15 3.90 -11.30
CA SER A 22 3.11 3.26 -12.10
C SER A 22 2.85 1.85 -11.59
N ILE A 23 1.57 1.44 -11.58
CA ILE A 23 1.17 0.08 -11.22
C ILE A 23 0.33 -0.48 -12.37
N LEU A 24 0.83 -1.55 -13.00
CA LEU A 24 0.08 -2.31 -13.98
C LEU A 24 -0.85 -3.27 -13.24
N CYS A 25 -2.15 -3.16 -13.52
CA CYS A 25 -3.16 -4.08 -13.02
C CYS A 25 -3.65 -4.90 -14.21
N LEU A 26 -3.29 -6.18 -14.24
CA LEU A 26 -3.50 -7.08 -15.36
C LEU A 26 -4.31 -8.30 -14.90
N TRP A 27 -5.05 -8.90 -15.82
CA TRP A 27 -5.78 -10.14 -15.64
C TRP A 27 -5.65 -10.98 -16.90
N ASN A 28 -5.88 -12.29 -16.80
CA ASN A 28 -5.66 -13.21 -17.91
C ASN A 28 -6.74 -13.07 -19.00
N ASN A 29 -7.99 -13.43 -18.67
CA ASN A 29 -9.08 -13.46 -19.64
C ASN A 29 -10.10 -12.36 -19.33
N GLU A 30 -10.79 -12.51 -18.20
CA GLU A 30 -11.87 -11.63 -17.79
C GLU A 30 -11.48 -10.79 -16.58
N LYS A 31 -12.06 -9.59 -16.51
CA LYS A 31 -11.88 -8.70 -15.37
C LYS A 31 -12.42 -9.38 -14.10
N PRO A 32 -11.63 -9.48 -13.02
CA PRO A 32 -12.07 -10.15 -11.80
C PRO A 32 -13.25 -9.41 -11.14
N LYS A 33 -14.20 -10.18 -10.60
CA LYS A 33 -15.29 -9.68 -9.75
C LYS A 33 -14.76 -9.51 -8.33
N ILE A 34 -14.32 -8.30 -8.03
CA ILE A 34 -13.77 -7.93 -6.71
C ILE A 34 -14.86 -7.32 -5.84
N ASN A 35 -14.75 -7.52 -4.52
CA ASN A 35 -15.62 -6.84 -3.57
C ASN A 35 -15.22 -5.35 -3.49
N ILE A 36 -15.77 -4.52 -4.38
CA ILE A 36 -15.37 -3.12 -4.52
C ILE A 36 -15.61 -2.29 -3.25
N ASP A 37 -16.56 -2.71 -2.43
CA ASP A 37 -16.92 -2.04 -1.18
C ASP A 37 -15.79 -2.09 -0.15
N GLN A 38 -14.90 -3.10 -0.20
CA GLN A 38 -13.78 -3.23 0.73
C GLN A 38 -12.63 -2.24 0.45
N ILE A 39 -12.62 -1.64 -0.75
CA ILE A 39 -11.56 -0.70 -1.19
C ILE A 39 -12.07 0.73 -1.38
N ARG A 40 -13.30 1.03 -0.96
CA ARG A 40 -13.84 2.39 -1.01
C ARG A 40 -12.99 3.38 -0.21
N GLU A 41 -13.08 4.64 -0.59
CA GLU A 41 -12.39 5.73 0.09
C GLU A 41 -13.39 6.62 0.83
N PRO A 42 -12.99 7.26 1.94
CA PRO A 42 -13.86 8.20 2.61
C PRO A 42 -14.24 9.37 1.69
N TYR A 43 -15.45 9.87 1.86
CA TYR A 43 -15.88 11.11 1.23
C TYR A 43 -15.08 12.30 1.73
N THR A 44 -15.01 13.35 0.92
CA THR A 44 -14.59 14.66 1.43
C THR A 44 -15.71 15.25 2.29
N SER A 45 -15.35 16.01 3.31
CA SER A 45 -16.31 16.71 4.18
C SER A 45 -17.31 17.57 3.41
N ASN A 46 -16.87 18.16 2.29
CA ASN A 46 -17.75 18.93 1.41
C ASN A 46 -18.74 18.05 0.65
N PHE A 47 -18.35 16.86 0.18
CA PHE A 47 -19.26 15.98 -0.55
C PHE A 47 -20.43 15.53 0.33
N LEU A 48 -20.17 15.20 1.61
CA LEU A 48 -21.21 14.78 2.55
C LEU A 48 -22.32 15.83 2.72
N LYS A 49 -22.02 17.12 2.55
CA LYS A 49 -23.01 18.21 2.60
C LYS A 49 -23.97 18.26 1.41
N TYR A 50 -23.71 17.47 0.36
CA TYR A 50 -24.54 17.38 -0.83
C TYR A 50 -25.46 16.15 -0.83
N ASP A 51 -25.40 15.30 0.19
CA ASP A 51 -26.28 14.13 0.27
C ASP A 51 -27.76 14.54 0.21
N GLY A 52 -28.53 13.83 -0.61
CA GLY A 52 -29.94 14.12 -0.89
C GLY A 52 -30.20 15.32 -1.81
N LYS A 53 -29.18 16.09 -2.20
CA LYS A 53 -29.37 17.22 -3.13
C LYS A 53 -29.51 16.71 -4.57
N LYS A 54 -30.40 17.36 -5.32
CA LYS A 54 -30.53 17.17 -6.76
C LYS A 54 -29.75 18.25 -7.50
N ARG A 55 -29.16 17.89 -8.64
CA ARG A 55 -28.45 18.84 -9.48
C ARG A 55 -28.77 18.60 -10.95
N ASN A 56 -29.16 19.66 -11.63
CA ASN A 56 -29.43 19.65 -13.06
C ASN A 56 -28.14 19.39 -13.84
N GLY A 57 -28.26 18.60 -14.91
CA GLY A 57 -27.18 18.36 -15.86
C GLY A 57 -26.76 19.67 -16.55
N THR A 58 -25.46 19.80 -16.82
CA THR A 58 -24.91 20.90 -17.63
C THR A 58 -24.06 20.33 -18.75
N LEU A 59 -23.94 21.06 -19.86
CA LEU A 59 -23.13 20.67 -21.03
C LEU A 59 -21.69 20.25 -20.65
N GLY A 60 -21.06 20.94 -19.69
CA GLY A 60 -19.72 20.60 -19.20
C GLY A 60 -19.61 19.30 -18.41
N ARG A 61 -20.72 18.61 -18.13
CA ARG A 61 -20.77 17.31 -17.44
C ARG A 61 -21.30 16.18 -18.32
N PHE A 62 -21.32 16.39 -19.64
CA PHE A 62 -21.66 15.39 -20.65
C PHE A 62 -23.04 14.72 -20.44
N GLY A 63 -24.03 15.44 -19.90
CA GLY A 63 -25.36 14.89 -19.68
C GLY A 63 -26.43 15.95 -19.42
N ASN A 64 -27.65 15.67 -19.90
CA ASN A 64 -28.86 16.47 -19.66
C ASN A 64 -29.67 15.95 -18.46
N SER A 65 -29.28 14.82 -17.87
CA SER A 65 -30.02 14.16 -16.80
C SER A 65 -29.73 14.75 -15.42
N GLU A 66 -30.78 14.90 -14.61
CA GLU A 66 -30.68 15.27 -13.21
C GLU A 66 -29.96 14.17 -12.42
N THR A 67 -29.00 14.55 -11.57
CA THR A 67 -28.29 13.61 -10.70
C THR A 67 -28.72 13.85 -9.26
N LEU A 68 -29.22 12.78 -8.60
CA LEU A 68 -29.42 12.76 -7.15
C LEU A 68 -28.11 12.32 -6.49
N TYR A 69 -27.56 13.16 -5.62
CA TYR A 69 -26.43 12.76 -4.79
C TYR A 69 -26.92 11.85 -3.67
N ARG A 70 -26.43 10.60 -3.65
CA ARG A 70 -26.64 9.66 -2.56
C ARG A 70 -25.30 9.15 -2.06
N VAL A 71 -25.05 9.34 -0.78
CA VAL A 71 -23.86 8.83 -0.09
C VAL A 71 -23.99 7.33 0.10
N ASN A 72 -22.92 6.60 -0.18
CA ASN A 72 -22.79 5.20 0.21
C ASN A 72 -22.10 5.16 1.59
N GLU A 73 -22.65 4.42 2.54
CA GLU A 73 -22.11 4.36 3.92
C GLU A 73 -20.64 3.93 3.98
N LYS A 74 -20.19 3.11 3.03
CA LYS A 74 -18.81 2.62 2.94
C LYS A 74 -17.86 3.57 2.20
N GLY A 75 -18.37 4.68 1.65
CA GLY A 75 -17.55 5.71 1.00
C GLY A 75 -17.68 5.79 -0.52
N VAL A 76 -16.83 6.63 -1.14
CA VAL A 76 -16.73 6.75 -2.60
C VAL A 76 -16.11 5.51 -3.22
N LEU A 77 -16.43 5.27 -4.49
CA LEU A 77 -15.73 4.27 -5.29
C LEU A 77 -14.21 4.54 -5.29
N PRO A 78 -13.39 3.47 -5.30
CA PRO A 78 -11.93 3.58 -5.34
C PRO A 78 -11.47 4.33 -6.59
N ARG A 79 -10.37 5.06 -6.46
CA ARG A 79 -9.69 5.73 -7.57
C ARG A 79 -8.51 4.89 -8.05
N ASP A 80 -8.14 5.08 -9.30
CA ASP A 80 -6.97 4.48 -9.95
C ASP A 80 -5.65 5.17 -9.55
N ILE A 81 -5.73 6.34 -8.89
CA ILE A 81 -4.62 7.02 -8.22
C ILE A 81 -4.67 6.74 -6.72
N ILE A 82 -3.77 5.89 -6.24
CA ILE A 82 -3.62 5.54 -4.82
C ILE A 82 -2.73 6.58 -4.15
N LYS A 83 -3.25 7.28 -3.14
CA LYS A 83 -2.51 8.32 -2.40
C LYS A 83 -1.98 7.75 -1.08
N VAL A 84 -0.70 7.41 -1.05
CA VAL A 84 -0.02 6.82 0.13
C VAL A 84 1.37 7.45 0.25
N PRO A 85 1.84 7.87 1.44
CA PRO A 85 3.19 8.38 1.59
C PRO A 85 4.23 7.28 1.34
N ALA A 86 5.34 7.61 0.69
CA ALA A 86 6.51 6.73 0.64
C ALA A 86 7.14 6.61 2.04
N LEU A 87 7.88 5.51 2.29
CA LEU A 87 8.64 5.33 3.53
C LEU A 87 9.96 6.13 3.52
N ALA A 88 9.91 7.37 3.04
CA ALA A 88 10.98 8.35 3.03
C ALA A 88 10.85 9.33 4.21
N GLY A 89 11.98 9.83 4.70
CA GLY A 89 12.04 10.75 5.84
C GLY A 89 11.66 10.13 7.18
N GLY A 90 11.62 10.96 8.24
CA GLY A 90 11.44 10.50 9.62
C GLY A 90 10.11 9.77 9.88
N ALA A 91 9.02 10.20 9.23
CA ALA A 91 7.72 9.55 9.38
C ALA A 91 7.70 8.12 8.79
N GLY A 92 8.32 7.92 7.62
CA GLY A 92 8.46 6.61 6.98
C GLY A 92 9.37 5.65 7.74
N PHE A 93 10.30 6.19 8.54
CA PHE A 93 11.24 5.42 9.34
C PHE A 93 10.58 4.59 10.46
N LYS A 94 9.36 4.96 10.91
CA LYS A 94 8.63 4.23 11.97
C LYS A 94 8.17 2.85 11.53
N GLU A 95 7.76 2.71 10.28
CA GLU A 95 7.25 1.43 9.75
C GLU A 95 8.39 0.48 9.35
N ARG A 96 9.56 1.03 9.02
CA ARG A 96 10.72 0.25 8.62
C ARG A 96 11.17 -0.71 9.72
N PHE A 97 11.64 -1.87 9.28
CA PHE A 97 12.27 -2.89 10.11
C PHE A 97 13.71 -3.07 9.64
N PHE A 98 14.55 -3.45 10.59
CA PHE A 98 15.98 -3.66 10.38
C PHE A 98 16.35 -5.01 11.00
N LEU A 99 17.31 -5.70 10.42
CA LEU A 99 17.86 -6.95 10.96
C LEU A 99 19.27 -6.69 11.47
N CYS A 100 19.63 -7.23 12.63
CA CYS A 100 21.02 -7.17 13.12
C CYS A 100 21.65 -8.57 13.14
N LYS A 101 22.64 -8.82 12.27
CA LYS A 101 23.30 -10.13 12.19
C LYS A 101 24.14 -10.47 13.42
N THR A 102 24.65 -9.45 14.11
CA THR A 102 25.47 -9.61 15.32
C THR A 102 24.62 -9.76 16.59
N CYS A 103 23.30 -9.61 16.52
CA CYS A 103 22.38 -9.76 17.65
C CYS A 103 21.38 -10.89 17.38
N ASP A 104 21.90 -12.11 17.21
CA ASP A 104 21.12 -13.34 16.93
C ASP A 104 20.20 -13.25 15.71
N CYS A 105 20.56 -12.43 14.71
CA CYS A 105 19.70 -12.13 13.57
C CYS A 105 18.31 -11.64 13.98
N LYS A 106 18.18 -10.83 15.05
CA LYS A 106 16.89 -10.28 15.48
C LYS A 106 16.52 -9.02 14.70
N ILE A 107 15.22 -8.85 14.48
CA ILE A 107 14.69 -7.59 13.94
C ILE A 107 14.42 -6.55 15.02
N PHE A 108 14.71 -5.29 14.70
CA PHE A 108 14.52 -4.14 15.58
C PHE A 108 13.85 -2.98 14.82
N ARG A 109 13.35 -1.99 15.57
CA ARG A 109 12.68 -0.80 15.02
C ARG A 109 13.63 0.39 14.95
N SER A 110 13.22 1.40 14.21
CA SER A 110 13.97 2.65 14.06
C SER A 110 14.42 3.32 15.37
N LYS A 111 13.62 3.19 16.43
CA LYS A 111 13.96 3.72 17.77
C LYS A 111 15.22 3.08 18.35
N GLU A 112 15.48 1.83 18.02
CA GLU A 112 16.58 1.03 18.54
C GLU A 112 17.86 1.16 17.69
N LEU A 113 17.80 1.87 16.55
CA LEU A 113 18.91 1.99 15.61
C LEU A 113 20.20 2.52 16.26
N LYS A 114 20.09 3.40 17.27
CA LYS A 114 21.24 3.92 18.04
C LYS A 114 22.01 2.81 18.76
N ASN A 115 21.34 1.73 19.14
CA ASN A 115 21.93 0.57 19.82
C ASN A 115 22.53 -0.45 18.84
N HIS A 116 22.29 -0.26 17.54
CA HIS A 116 22.79 -1.12 16.47
C HIS A 116 23.70 -0.36 15.50
N GLN A 117 24.56 0.48 16.08
CA GLN A 117 25.67 1.13 15.38
C GLN A 117 26.90 0.21 15.34
N SER A 118 27.94 0.63 14.61
CA SER A 118 29.22 -0.09 14.57
C SER A 118 29.67 -0.49 15.99
N PRO A 119 30.04 -1.76 16.24
CA PRO A 119 30.42 -2.80 15.28
C PRO A 119 29.27 -3.69 14.76
N HIS A 120 28.01 -3.39 15.07
CA HIS A 120 26.89 -4.24 14.67
C HIS A 120 26.68 -4.23 13.15
N GLN A 121 26.46 -5.41 12.58
CA GLN A 121 26.13 -5.55 11.16
C GLN A 121 24.60 -5.50 10.97
N THR A 122 24.09 -4.38 10.49
CA THR A 122 22.66 -4.16 10.25
C THR A 122 22.31 -4.30 8.77
N ILE A 123 21.18 -4.94 8.49
CA ILE A 123 20.60 -5.06 7.15
C ILE A 123 19.35 -4.20 7.07
N ILE A 124 19.30 -3.41 6.00
CA ILE A 124 18.20 -2.48 5.71
C ILE A 124 17.78 -2.71 4.26
N HIS A 125 16.49 -2.96 4.04
CA HIS A 125 15.98 -2.98 2.67
C HIS A 125 15.76 -1.54 2.18
N PRO A 126 16.35 -1.13 1.04
CA PRO A 126 16.32 0.26 0.60
C PRO A 126 14.90 0.73 0.23
N THR A 127 14.14 -0.15 -0.44
CA THR A 127 12.89 0.17 -1.13
C THR A 127 11.67 -0.51 -0.50
N GLN A 128 11.62 -0.64 0.83
CA GLN A 128 10.44 -1.17 1.53
C GLN A 128 9.17 -0.42 1.12
N LYS A 129 8.17 -1.16 0.64
CA LYS A 129 6.86 -0.60 0.29
C LYS A 129 6.02 -0.37 1.55
N PRO A 130 5.25 0.74 1.64
CA PRO A 130 4.36 0.97 2.78
C PRO A 130 3.28 -0.11 2.88
N GLN A 131 3.05 -0.66 4.08
CA GLN A 131 2.02 -1.67 4.32
C GLN A 131 0.63 -1.16 3.93
N MET A 132 0.35 0.13 4.06
CA MET A 132 -0.93 0.73 3.63
C MET A 132 -1.15 0.62 2.11
N LEU A 133 -0.09 0.81 1.30
CA LEU A 133 -0.17 0.63 -0.15
C LEU A 133 -0.48 -0.84 -0.46
N THR A 134 0.31 -1.73 0.11
CA THR A 134 0.21 -3.17 -0.14
C THR A 134 -1.13 -3.74 0.34
N ASN A 135 -1.68 -3.24 1.45
CA ASN A 135 -3.02 -3.55 1.94
C ASN A 135 -4.09 -3.23 0.89
N LYS A 136 -4.07 -2.01 0.33
CA LYS A 136 -4.99 -1.60 -0.75
C LYS A 136 -4.86 -2.46 -2.01
N LEU A 137 -3.63 -2.80 -2.40
CA LEU A 137 -3.39 -3.62 -3.59
C LEU A 137 -3.93 -5.04 -3.41
N ILE A 138 -3.66 -5.67 -2.26
CA ILE A 138 -4.19 -7.00 -1.95
C ILE A 138 -5.73 -6.96 -1.89
N ASP A 139 -6.31 -5.98 -1.19
CA ASP A 139 -7.78 -5.83 -1.12
C ASP A 139 -8.41 -5.58 -2.50
N SER A 140 -7.69 -4.93 -3.42
CA SER A 140 -8.17 -4.73 -4.80
C SER A 140 -8.14 -5.99 -5.66
N ALA A 141 -7.58 -7.10 -5.16
CA ALA A 141 -7.49 -8.38 -5.85
C ALA A 141 -8.32 -9.50 -5.18
N ILE A 142 -8.88 -9.26 -3.98
CA ILE A 142 -9.73 -10.23 -3.30
C ILE A 142 -11.09 -10.30 -4.01
N MET A 143 -11.42 -11.48 -4.52
CA MET A 143 -12.68 -11.76 -5.22
C MET A 143 -13.86 -11.80 -4.26
N GLU A 144 -15.06 -11.50 -4.76
CA GLU A 144 -16.29 -11.68 -3.98
C GLU A 144 -16.43 -13.16 -3.56
N ASN A 145 -16.62 -13.39 -2.26
CA ASN A 145 -16.89 -14.70 -1.66
C ASN A 145 -15.77 -15.76 -1.77
N GLN A 146 -14.55 -15.38 -2.19
CA GLN A 146 -13.43 -16.33 -2.27
C GLN A 146 -12.13 -15.72 -1.76
N LYS A 147 -11.46 -16.43 -0.85
CA LYS A 147 -10.06 -16.17 -0.52
C LYS A 147 -9.16 -16.88 -1.53
N GLY A 148 -8.29 -16.13 -2.19
CA GLY A 148 -7.29 -16.65 -3.12
C GLY A 148 -5.93 -16.90 -2.48
N ASN A 149 -5.00 -17.43 -3.28
CA ASN A 149 -3.58 -17.52 -2.92
C ASN A 149 -2.83 -16.31 -3.49
N VAL A 150 -1.93 -15.71 -2.71
CA VAL A 150 -1.13 -14.56 -3.13
C VAL A 150 0.28 -15.02 -3.49
N LEU A 151 0.73 -14.76 -4.71
CA LEU A 151 2.12 -14.97 -5.11
C LEU A 151 2.87 -13.64 -5.08
N ILE A 152 4.01 -13.64 -4.38
CA ILE A 152 4.89 -12.47 -4.25
C ILE A 152 6.27 -12.90 -4.78
N PRO A 153 6.53 -12.72 -6.08
CA PRO A 153 7.75 -13.27 -6.72
C PRO A 153 9.03 -12.53 -6.33
N PHE A 154 8.91 -11.31 -5.82
CA PHE A 154 10.02 -10.48 -5.34
C PHE A 154 9.62 -9.85 -4.01
N ALA A 155 9.82 -10.58 -2.91
CA ALA A 155 9.31 -10.18 -1.60
C ALA A 155 10.06 -8.98 -1.02
N GLY A 156 11.34 -8.77 -1.35
CA GLY A 156 12.14 -7.64 -0.88
C GLY A 156 12.17 -7.59 0.65
N SER A 157 11.56 -6.57 1.26
CA SER A 157 11.42 -6.47 2.73
C SER A 157 10.23 -7.25 3.31
N GLY A 158 9.39 -7.85 2.46
CA GLY A 158 8.23 -8.66 2.82
C GLY A 158 6.98 -7.88 3.23
N SER A 159 6.80 -6.63 2.82
CA SER A 159 5.61 -5.85 3.16
C SER A 159 4.32 -6.57 2.76
N GLU A 160 4.32 -7.17 1.58
CA GLU A 160 3.27 -8.02 1.00
C GLU A 160 3.04 -9.28 1.82
N CYS A 161 4.11 -9.96 2.23
CA CYS A 161 4.03 -11.17 3.07
C CYS A 161 3.39 -10.86 4.43
N LEU A 162 3.82 -9.77 5.07
CA LEU A 162 3.28 -9.34 6.37
C LEU A 162 1.79 -8.98 6.27
N VAL A 163 1.38 -8.27 5.21
CA VAL A 163 -0.03 -7.92 4.98
C VAL A 163 -0.87 -9.16 4.67
N ALA A 164 -0.37 -10.06 3.82
CA ALA A 164 -1.06 -11.32 3.50
C ALA A 164 -1.27 -12.17 4.77
N LYS A 165 -0.24 -12.31 5.62
CA LYS A 165 -0.34 -13.00 6.92
C LYS A 165 -1.39 -12.34 7.83
N LYS A 166 -1.34 -11.02 8.00
CA LYS A 166 -2.31 -10.27 8.83
C LYS A 166 -3.77 -10.44 8.37
N LYS A 167 -3.98 -10.64 7.06
CA LYS A 167 -5.30 -10.87 6.47
C LYS A 167 -5.74 -12.34 6.52
N ASN A 168 -4.90 -13.23 7.06
CA ASN A 168 -5.13 -14.66 7.04
C ASN A 168 -5.40 -15.16 5.60
N LEU A 169 -4.50 -14.78 4.69
CA LEU A 169 -4.44 -15.24 3.30
C LEU A 169 -3.31 -16.25 3.15
N ASN A 170 -3.52 -17.25 2.30
CA ASN A 170 -2.45 -18.12 1.85
C ASN A 170 -1.55 -17.32 0.89
N TYR A 171 -0.22 -17.42 1.06
CA TYR A 171 0.72 -16.74 0.18
C TYR A 171 2.03 -17.51 0.02
N ILE A 172 2.73 -17.21 -1.07
CA ILE A 172 4.09 -17.67 -1.34
C ILE A 172 4.95 -16.43 -1.61
N GLY A 173 5.97 -16.21 -0.80
CA GLY A 173 6.96 -15.14 -0.98
C GLY A 173 8.28 -15.71 -1.47
N ILE A 174 8.84 -15.12 -2.53
CA ILE A 174 10.12 -15.51 -3.12
C ILE A 174 11.07 -14.32 -3.01
N GLU A 175 12.28 -14.55 -2.51
CA GLU A 175 13.34 -13.56 -2.42
C GLU A 175 14.70 -14.25 -2.57
N ILE A 176 15.56 -13.68 -3.42
CA ILE A 176 16.85 -14.27 -3.75
C ILE A 176 17.91 -13.93 -2.69
N ASN A 177 17.79 -12.77 -2.04
CA ASN A 177 18.74 -12.35 -1.03
C ASN A 177 18.44 -13.05 0.31
N PRO A 178 19.35 -13.91 0.82
CA PRO A 178 19.13 -14.65 2.06
C PRO A 178 18.97 -13.73 3.28
N ASP A 179 19.60 -12.56 3.29
CA ASP A 179 19.46 -11.59 4.39
C ASP A 179 18.06 -11.00 4.45
N TYR A 180 17.46 -10.77 3.29
CA TYR A 180 16.07 -10.31 3.20
C TYR A 180 15.10 -11.43 3.56
N VAL A 181 15.37 -12.67 3.17
CA VAL A 181 14.60 -13.83 3.64
C VAL A 181 14.63 -13.93 5.17
N MET A 182 15.80 -13.78 5.79
CA MET A 182 15.92 -13.75 7.26
C MET A 182 15.12 -12.60 7.88
N LEU A 183 15.26 -11.38 7.34
CA LEU A 183 14.49 -10.20 7.77
C LEU A 183 12.98 -10.46 7.72
N ILE A 184 12.48 -11.03 6.61
CA ILE A 184 11.07 -11.35 6.41
C ILE A 184 10.59 -12.36 7.43
N ASN A 185 11.32 -13.49 7.59
CA ASN A 185 10.93 -14.56 8.50
C ASN A 185 10.86 -14.08 9.95
N GLU A 186 11.84 -13.28 10.38
CA GLU A 186 11.83 -12.67 11.71
C GLU A 186 10.70 -11.65 11.89
N ALA A 187 10.40 -10.86 10.86
CA ALA A 187 9.25 -9.95 10.89
C ALA A 187 7.92 -10.71 10.98
N LEU A 188 7.80 -11.83 10.28
CA LEU A 188 6.60 -12.68 10.31
C LEU A 188 6.39 -13.35 11.67
N LYS A 189 7.45 -13.67 12.43
CA LYS A 189 7.33 -14.22 13.80
C LYS A 189 6.68 -13.24 14.79
N LYS A 190 6.71 -11.93 14.51
CA LYS A 190 6.14 -10.88 15.38
C LYS A 190 4.68 -10.53 15.05
N ILE A 191 4.06 -11.25 14.12
CA ILE A 191 2.64 -11.11 13.71
C ILE A 191 1.92 -12.40 14.06
#